data_AF-A0A345P4S6-F1
#
_entry.id   AF-A0A345P4S6-F1
#
_cell.length_a   1.000
_cell.length_b   1.000
_cell.length_c   1.000
_cell.angle_alpha   90.00
_cell.angle_beta   90.00
_cell.angle_gamma   90.00
#
_symmetry.space_group_name_H-M   'P 1'
#
loop_
_entity.id
_entity.type
_entity.pdbx_description
1 polymer ?
#
loop_
_entity_poly.entity_id
_entity_poly.type
_entity_poly.pdbx_seq_one_letter_code
_entity_poly.pdbx_strand_id
1 'polypeptide(L)'
;MDGLSGFSALDIAIAVIVLWSLYRGFKVGLVQSLVGLLGWFATLYMGTHYARSMAHVFASVVTDPVLQTALAFLVIVLLMLTIVWGFSMLLKSLIDALALTPLEKLAGGVFGAARGVLIVLVIMSLIGSWASKEKWWQQSILAPSLLPYAPLAINVGRDLATTAWDELNSKPHVSEQSPLEIKQHHPDVERTH
;
A
#
# COMPACT_ATOMS: atom_id res chain seq x y z
N MET A 1 -44.24 -1.26 4.50
CA MET A 1 -43.14 -2.08 5.07
C MET A 1 -41.84 -1.43 4.63
N ASP A 2 -41.58 -0.20 5.08
CA ASP A 2 -40.78 0.78 4.31
C ASP A 2 -39.54 1.24 5.09
N GLY A 3 -38.92 0.31 5.83
CA GLY A 3 -37.75 0.57 6.68
C GLY A 3 -36.39 0.21 6.05
N LEU A 4 -36.38 -0.30 4.81
CA LEU A 4 -35.17 -0.84 4.16
C LEU A 4 -34.70 -0.06 2.91
N SER A 5 -35.47 0.94 2.45
CA SER A 5 -35.18 1.71 1.23
C SER A 5 -34.13 2.82 1.39
N GLY A 6 -33.51 2.93 2.57
CA GLY A 6 -32.48 3.94 2.87
C GLY A 6 -31.03 3.40 2.83
N PHE A 7 -30.83 2.09 2.72
CA PHE A 7 -29.48 1.51 2.62
C PHE A 7 -29.07 1.43 1.16
N SER A 8 -28.02 2.14 0.77
CA SER A 8 -27.44 1.98 -0.57
C SER A 8 -26.92 0.55 -0.72
N ALA A 9 -26.91 0.01 -1.94
CA ALA A 9 -26.27 -1.29 -2.23
C ALA A 9 -24.82 -1.35 -1.71
N LEU A 10 -24.16 -0.19 -1.64
CA LEU A 10 -22.89 0.03 -0.95
C LEU A 10 -22.94 -0.27 0.55
N ASP A 11 -23.92 0.24 1.29
CA ASP A 11 -24.03 0.01 2.73
C ASP A 11 -24.23 -1.48 3.05
N ILE A 12 -25.02 -2.18 2.24
CA ILE A 12 -25.21 -3.63 2.37
C ILE A 12 -23.90 -4.37 2.04
N ALA A 13 -23.18 -3.97 0.99
CA ALA A 13 -21.91 -4.57 0.64
C ALA A 13 -20.85 -4.36 1.73
N ILE A 14 -20.76 -3.14 2.29
CA ILE A 14 -19.85 -2.81 3.39
C ILE A 14 -20.23 -3.61 4.63
N ALA A 15 -21.50 -3.64 5.01
CA ALA A 15 -21.98 -4.41 6.15
C ALA A 15 -21.66 -5.90 6.00
N VAL A 16 -21.89 -6.48 4.82
CA VAL A 16 -21.56 -7.88 4.52
C VAL A 16 -20.06 -8.13 4.63
N ILE A 17 -19.21 -7.27 4.06
CA ILE A 17 -17.75 -7.43 4.11
C ILE A 17 -17.25 -7.29 5.55
N VAL A 18 -17.79 -6.34 6.32
CA VAL A 18 -17.41 -6.14 7.73
C VAL A 18 -17.87 -7.30 8.58
N LEU A 19 -19.12 -7.77 8.45
CA LEU A 19 -19.61 -8.96 9.17
C LEU A 19 -18.78 -10.19 8.82
N TRP A 20 -18.48 -10.38 7.54
CA TRP A 20 -17.67 -11.50 7.07
C TRP A 20 -16.24 -11.43 7.61
N SER A 21 -15.65 -10.24 7.63
CA SER A 21 -14.30 -10.00 8.15
C SER A 21 -14.24 -10.16 9.67
N LEU A 22 -15.29 -9.73 10.39
CA LEU A 22 -15.44 -9.95 11.82
C LEU A 22 -15.57 -11.44 12.14
N TYR A 23 -16.44 -12.16 11.42
CA TYR A 23 -16.65 -13.59 11.59
C TYR A 23 -15.39 -14.42 11.27
N ARG A 24 -14.69 -14.08 10.17
CA ARG A 24 -13.39 -14.69 9.85
C ARG A 24 -12.34 -14.35 10.90
N GLY A 25 -12.24 -13.09 11.32
CA GLY A 25 -11.30 -12.64 12.35
C GLY A 25 -11.48 -13.38 13.66
N PHE A 26 -12.74 -13.60 14.07
CA PHE A 26 -13.07 -14.37 15.26
C PHE A 26 -12.71 -15.85 15.14
N LYS A 27 -12.83 -16.45 13.95
CA LYS A 27 -12.42 -17.85 13.71
C LYS A 27 -10.91 -18.04 13.63
N VAL A 28 -10.19 -17.03 13.13
CA VAL A 28 -8.75 -17.09 12.83
C VAL A 28 -7.92 -16.70 14.06
N GLY A 29 -8.36 -15.71 14.85
CA GLY A 29 -7.62 -15.19 16.00
C GLY A 29 -6.64 -14.05 15.63
N LEU A 30 -6.19 -13.29 16.63
CA LEU A 30 -5.35 -12.10 16.43
C LEU A 30 -4.01 -12.44 15.82
N VAL A 31 -3.27 -13.36 16.43
CA VAL A 31 -1.92 -13.71 15.97
C VAL A 31 -1.93 -14.27 14.55
N GLN A 32 -2.84 -15.20 14.22
CA GLN A 32 -2.95 -15.69 12.84
C GLN A 32 -3.31 -14.55 11.86
N SER A 33 -4.12 -13.59 12.28
CA SER A 33 -4.46 -12.44 11.43
C SER A 33 -3.25 -11.55 11.17
N LEU A 34 -2.38 -11.34 12.17
CA LEU A 34 -1.12 -10.61 12.03
C LEU A 34 -0.11 -11.36 11.17
N VAL A 35 0.08 -12.66 11.43
CA VAL A 35 1.00 -13.51 10.64
C VAL A 35 0.54 -13.60 9.19
N GLY A 36 -0.76 -13.71 8.93
CA GLY A 36 -1.29 -13.68 7.57
C GLY A 36 -1.11 -12.33 6.89
N LEU A 37 -1.19 -11.22 7.62
CA LEU A 37 -0.94 -9.88 7.09
C LEU A 37 0.55 -9.70 6.76
N LEU A 38 1.43 -9.93 7.74
CA LEU A 38 2.88 -9.84 7.58
C LEU A 38 3.39 -10.83 6.53
N GLY A 39 2.86 -12.05 6.53
CA GLY A 39 3.21 -13.09 5.59
C GLY A 39 2.79 -12.75 4.16
N TRP A 40 1.64 -12.10 3.95
CA TRP A 40 1.26 -11.61 2.63
C TRP A 40 2.19 -10.50 2.14
N PHE A 41 2.52 -9.52 2.99
CA PHE A 41 3.50 -8.48 2.66
C PHE A 41 4.89 -9.06 2.36
N ALA A 42 5.38 -9.98 3.20
CA ALA A 42 6.65 -10.66 3.01
C ALA A 42 6.65 -11.48 1.71
N THR A 43 5.55 -12.17 1.40
CA THR A 43 5.39 -12.94 0.16
C THR A 43 5.45 -12.05 -1.08
N LEU A 44 4.74 -10.92 -1.07
CA LEU A 44 4.80 -9.97 -2.18
C LEU A 44 6.17 -9.32 -2.32
N TYR A 45 6.79 -8.93 -1.21
CA TYR A 45 8.14 -8.36 -1.21
C TYR A 45 9.16 -9.35 -1.77
N MET A 46 9.19 -10.59 -1.29
CA MET A 46 10.05 -11.65 -1.83
C MET A 46 9.74 -11.91 -3.31
N GLY A 47 8.45 -12.04 -3.67
CA GLY A 47 8.05 -12.22 -5.06
C GLY A 47 8.62 -11.13 -5.96
N THR A 48 8.38 -9.86 -5.66
CA THR A 48 8.84 -8.73 -6.48
C THR A 48 10.36 -8.61 -6.54
N HIS A 49 11.06 -8.93 -5.44
CA HIS A 49 12.51 -8.85 -5.37
C HIS A 49 13.19 -9.98 -6.17
N TYR A 50 12.74 -11.22 -5.98
CA TYR A 50 13.38 -12.40 -6.57
C TYR A 50 12.86 -12.76 -7.96
N ALA A 51 11.69 -12.24 -8.39
CA ALA A 51 11.10 -12.54 -9.70
C ALA A 51 12.05 -12.24 -10.88
N ARG A 52 12.78 -11.11 -10.82
CA ARG A 52 13.72 -10.74 -11.89
C ARG A 52 14.92 -11.68 -11.97
N SER A 53 15.45 -12.10 -10.82
CA SER A 53 16.59 -13.02 -10.78
C SER A 53 16.20 -14.43 -11.25
N MET A 54 14.98 -14.86 -10.95
CA MET A 54 14.45 -16.16 -11.35
C MET A 54 13.82 -16.20 -12.76
N ALA A 55 13.73 -15.06 -13.45
CA ALA A 55 13.09 -14.98 -14.78
C ALA A 55 13.79 -15.89 -15.81
N HIS A 56 15.12 -15.99 -15.76
CA HIS A 56 15.91 -16.80 -16.68
C HIS A 56 15.57 -18.31 -16.63
N VAL A 57 15.07 -18.80 -15.49
CA VAL A 57 14.65 -20.21 -15.35
C VAL A 57 13.48 -20.55 -16.28
N PHE A 58 12.65 -19.55 -16.61
CA PHE A 58 11.48 -19.71 -17.48
C PHE A 58 11.77 -19.39 -18.95
N ALA A 59 13.03 -19.10 -19.31
CA ALA A 59 13.40 -18.80 -20.70
C ALA A 59 13.17 -19.96 -21.68
N SER A 60 13.12 -21.19 -21.18
CA SER A 60 12.78 -22.38 -21.97
C SER A 60 11.26 -22.56 -22.19
N VAL A 61 10.42 -21.90 -21.39
CA VAL A 61 8.96 -22.03 -21.42
C VAL A 61 8.33 -20.87 -22.18
N VAL A 62 8.83 -19.65 -22.00
CA VAL A 62 8.27 -18.44 -22.62
C VAL A 62 9.38 -17.55 -23.15
N THR A 63 9.22 -17.04 -24.38
CA THR A 63 10.22 -16.17 -25.03
C THR A 63 10.15 -14.72 -24.58
N ASP A 64 8.96 -14.24 -24.17
CA ASP A 64 8.74 -12.86 -23.73
C ASP A 64 9.31 -12.63 -22.31
N PRO A 65 10.30 -11.72 -22.14
CA PRO A 65 10.91 -11.41 -20.84
C PRO A 65 9.92 -10.92 -19.77
N VAL A 66 8.86 -10.22 -20.18
CA VAL A 66 7.82 -9.72 -19.26
C VAL A 66 7.03 -10.88 -18.69
N LEU A 67 6.65 -11.83 -19.55
CA LEU A 67 5.92 -13.03 -19.14
C LEU A 67 6.79 -13.98 -18.31
N GLN A 68 8.09 -14.12 -18.62
CA GLN A 68 9.03 -14.89 -17.79
C GLN A 68 9.10 -14.33 -16.36
N THR A 69 9.22 -13.02 -16.22
CA THR A 69 9.26 -12.36 -14.91
C THR A 69 7.94 -12.54 -14.16
N ALA A 70 6.80 -12.46 -14.86
CA ALA A 70 5.48 -12.70 -14.27
C ALA A 70 5.30 -14.15 -13.78
N LEU A 71 5.76 -15.14 -14.54
CA LEU A 71 5.74 -16.55 -14.15
C LEU A 71 6.65 -16.80 -12.94
N ALA A 72 7.87 -16.26 -12.96
CA ALA A 72 8.79 -16.35 -11.83
C ALA A 72 8.18 -15.74 -10.56
N PHE A 73 7.58 -14.56 -10.67
CA PHE A 73 6.83 -13.93 -9.58
C PHE A 73 5.75 -14.85 -9.03
N LEU A 74 4.91 -15.42 -9.90
CA LEU A 74 3.80 -16.28 -9.48
C LEU A 74 4.29 -17.52 -8.73
N VAL A 75 5.33 -18.19 -9.24
CA VAL A 75 5.91 -19.39 -8.61
C VAL A 75 6.52 -19.07 -7.24
N ILE A 76 7.26 -17.97 -7.12
CA ILE A 76 7.86 -17.54 -5.85
C ILE A 76 6.76 -17.20 -4.84
N VAL A 77 5.73 -16.47 -5.28
CA VAL A 77 4.59 -16.12 -4.44
C VAL A 77 3.90 -17.39 -3.93
N LEU A 78 3.60 -18.36 -4.79
CA LEU A 78 2.99 -19.63 -4.40
C LEU A 78 3.84 -20.43 -3.40
N LEU A 79 5.15 -20.52 -3.63
CA LEU A 79 6.08 -21.16 -2.70
C LEU A 79 6.06 -20.47 -1.34
N MET A 80 6.16 -19.15 -1.31
CA MET A 80 6.21 -18.40 -0.07
C MET A 80 4.89 -18.43 0.69
N LEU A 81 3.75 -18.37 -0.01
CA LEU A 81 2.42 -18.61 0.58
C LEU A 81 2.34 -19.96 1.28
N THR A 82 2.90 -21.00 0.68
CA THR A 82 2.93 -22.35 1.27
C THR A 82 3.74 -22.38 2.56
N ILE A 83 4.91 -21.72 2.58
CA ILE A 83 5.77 -21.62 3.75
C ILE A 83 5.08 -20.84 4.88
N VAL A 84 4.52 -19.67 4.56
CA VAL A 84 3.79 -18.82 5.51
C VAL A 84 2.59 -19.58 6.09
N TRP A 85 1.87 -20.35 5.28
CA TRP A 85 0.74 -21.14 5.72
C TRP A 85 1.16 -22.23 6.70
N GLY A 86 2.25 -22.97 6.41
CA GLY A 86 2.82 -23.95 7.32
C GLY A 86 3.28 -23.33 8.65
N PHE A 87 3.95 -22.18 8.60
CA PHE A 87 4.36 -21.44 9.80
C PHE A 87 3.15 -20.98 10.63
N SER A 88 2.10 -20.52 9.96
CA SER A 88 0.84 -20.09 10.60
C SER A 88 0.13 -21.25 11.32
N MET A 89 0.23 -22.47 10.79
CA MET A 89 -0.32 -23.67 11.45
C MET A 89 0.46 -24.08 12.69
N LEU A 90 1.80 -24.03 12.62
CA LEU A 90 2.65 -24.26 13.78
C LEU A 90 2.33 -23.28 14.89
N LEU A 91 2.32 -21.98 14.57
CA LEU A 91 2.08 -20.94 15.57
C LEU A 91 0.68 -21.04 16.17
N LYS A 92 -0.33 -21.43 15.38
CA LYS A 92 -1.67 -21.71 15.90
C LYS A 92 -1.66 -22.84 16.93
N SER A 93 -0.94 -23.91 16.66
CA SER A 93 -0.83 -25.05 17.57
C SER A 93 -0.17 -24.66 18.90
N LEU A 94 0.83 -23.77 18.86
CA LEU A 94 1.47 -23.21 20.06
C LEU A 94 0.45 -22.40 20.88
N ILE A 95 -0.31 -21.51 20.23
CA ILE A 95 -1.29 -20.65 20.91
C ILE A 95 -2.45 -21.46 21.49
N ASP A 96 -2.92 -22.47 20.76
CA ASP A 96 -3.97 -23.37 21.23
C ASP A 96 -3.52 -24.15 22.49
N ALA A 97 -2.21 -24.45 22.61
CA ALA A 97 -1.64 -25.05 23.82
C ALA A 97 -1.60 -24.10 25.03
N LEU A 98 -1.61 -22.78 24.83
CA LEU A 98 -1.62 -21.79 25.91
C LEU A 98 -3.01 -21.58 26.55
N ALA A 99 -4.07 -22.21 26.03
CA ALA A 99 -5.46 -22.11 26.52
C ALA A 99 -6.05 -20.67 26.59
N LEU A 100 -5.36 -19.67 26.04
CA LEU A 100 -5.82 -18.27 25.94
C LEU A 100 -6.68 -17.99 24.70
N THR A 101 -7.11 -19.05 24.01
CA THR A 101 -7.86 -19.03 22.75
C THR A 101 -9.09 -18.10 22.74
N PRO A 102 -9.89 -17.94 23.81
CA PRO A 102 -11.06 -17.05 23.79
C PRO A 102 -10.70 -15.57 23.63
N LEU A 103 -9.67 -15.10 24.35
CA LEU A 103 -9.23 -13.71 24.30
C LEU A 103 -8.57 -13.39 22.95
N GLU A 104 -7.77 -14.32 22.45
CA GLU A 104 -7.16 -14.26 21.11
C GLU A 104 -8.18 -14.18 19.98
N LYS A 105 -9.31 -14.91 20.09
CA LYS A 105 -10.40 -14.87 19.11
C LYS A 105 -11.15 -13.55 19.14
N LEU A 106 -11.40 -12.99 20.33
CA LEU A 106 -12.04 -11.66 20.45
C LEU A 106 -11.18 -10.57 19.83
N ALA A 107 -9.90 -10.50 20.19
CA ALA A 107 -8.96 -9.53 19.62
C ALA A 107 -8.79 -9.73 18.10
N GLY A 108 -8.77 -10.98 17.64
CA GLY A 108 -8.76 -11.32 16.22
C GLY A 108 -9.99 -10.87 15.46
N GLY A 109 -11.17 -10.92 16.08
CA GLY A 109 -12.40 -10.36 15.53
C GLY A 109 -12.28 -8.85 15.29
N VAL A 110 -11.84 -8.10 16.29
CA VAL A 110 -11.67 -6.63 16.19
C VAL A 110 -10.64 -6.26 15.13
N PHE A 111 -9.48 -6.93 15.12
CA PHE A 111 -8.44 -6.68 14.12
C PHE A 111 -8.88 -7.09 12.70
N GLY A 112 -9.57 -8.21 12.57
CA GLY A 112 -10.15 -8.67 11.30
C GLY A 112 -11.18 -7.69 10.74
N ALA A 113 -12.05 -7.15 11.60
CA ALA A 113 -13.00 -6.11 11.23
C ALA A 113 -12.29 -4.83 10.78
N ALA A 114 -11.29 -4.35 11.53
CA ALA A 114 -10.50 -3.18 11.16
C ALA A 114 -9.81 -3.35 9.79
N ARG A 115 -9.19 -4.51 9.54
CA ARG A 115 -8.60 -4.85 8.24
C ARG A 115 -9.66 -4.92 7.13
N GLY A 116 -10.82 -5.51 7.42
CA GLY A 116 -11.95 -5.57 6.48
C GLY A 116 -12.40 -4.17 6.07
N VAL A 117 -12.57 -3.26 7.04
CA VAL A 117 -12.89 -1.85 6.79
C VAL A 117 -11.80 -1.18 5.94
N LEU A 118 -10.52 -1.38 6.26
CA LEU A 118 -9.42 -0.84 5.45
C LEU A 118 -9.45 -1.33 4.00
N ILE A 119 -9.69 -2.63 3.78
CA ILE A 119 -9.80 -3.20 2.43
C ILE A 119 -10.98 -2.58 1.68
N VAL A 120 -12.13 -2.43 2.35
CA VAL A 120 -13.30 -1.76 1.80
C VAL A 120 -12.99 -0.32 1.39
N LEU A 121 -12.29 0.45 2.23
CA LEU A 121 -11.90 1.83 1.92
C LEU A 121 -10.98 1.90 0.68
N VAL A 122 -10.00 1.00 0.59
CA VAL A 122 -9.11 0.91 -0.58
C VAL A 122 -9.88 0.56 -1.84
N ILE A 123 -10.78 -0.43 -1.78
CA ILE A 123 -11.64 -0.82 -2.91
C ILE A 123 -12.56 0.35 -3.31
N MET A 124 -13.16 1.05 -2.35
CA MET A 124 -13.97 2.23 -2.63
C MET A 124 -13.15 3.37 -3.24
N SER A 125 -11.89 3.55 -2.84
CA SER A 125 -11.00 4.56 -3.44
C SER A 125 -10.65 4.21 -4.88
N LEU A 126 -10.35 2.94 -5.16
CA LEU A 126 -10.04 2.44 -6.51
C LEU A 126 -11.27 2.51 -7.43
N ILE A 127 -12.41 2.02 -6.97
CA ILE A 127 -13.65 1.94 -7.75
C ILE A 127 -14.36 3.29 -7.80
N GLY A 128 -14.22 4.17 -6.81
CA GLY A 128 -14.93 5.46 -6.73
C GLY A 128 -14.64 6.40 -7.91
N SER A 129 -13.44 6.32 -8.48
CA SER A 129 -13.08 7.06 -9.70
C SER A 129 -13.86 6.60 -10.95
N TRP A 130 -14.28 5.33 -10.99
CA TRP A 130 -15.08 4.71 -12.06
C TRP A 130 -16.58 4.72 -11.76
N ALA A 131 -16.96 4.49 -10.50
CA ALA A 131 -18.35 4.41 -10.02
C ALA A 131 -19.02 5.77 -9.83
N SER A 132 -18.25 6.86 -9.76
CA SER A 132 -18.77 8.23 -9.70
C SER A 132 -19.62 8.64 -10.92
N LYS A 133 -19.61 7.86 -12.00
CA LYS A 133 -20.44 8.05 -13.20
C LYS A 133 -21.81 7.36 -13.13
N GLU A 134 -22.05 6.51 -12.14
CA GLU A 134 -23.22 5.65 -12.08
C GLU A 134 -24.25 6.11 -11.02
N LYS A 135 -25.55 5.96 -11.32
CA LYS A 135 -26.68 6.48 -10.51
C LYS A 135 -26.72 5.98 -9.05
N TRP A 136 -26.12 4.82 -8.76
CA TRP A 136 -26.05 4.23 -7.42
C TRP A 136 -25.04 4.91 -6.48
N TRP A 137 -24.17 5.78 -7.01
CA TRP A 137 -23.20 6.57 -6.22
C TRP A 137 -23.81 7.86 -5.64
N GLN A 138 -24.78 8.46 -6.35
CA GLN A 138 -25.40 9.76 -6.01
C GLN A 138 -26.42 9.71 -4.87
N GLN A 139 -26.86 8.53 -4.44
CA GLN A 139 -27.82 8.36 -3.33
C GLN A 139 -27.14 8.20 -1.95
N SER A 140 -25.81 8.32 -1.86
CA SER A 140 -25.08 8.16 -0.60
C SER A 140 -25.23 9.36 0.33
N ILE A 141 -25.78 9.10 1.51
CA ILE A 141 -26.02 10.02 2.63
C ILE A 141 -24.73 10.67 3.21
N LEU A 142 -23.54 10.19 2.86
CA LEU A 142 -22.27 10.64 3.43
C LEU A 142 -21.55 11.75 2.63
N ALA A 143 -21.93 11.97 1.37
CA ALA A 143 -21.37 13.06 0.57
C ALA A 143 -21.72 14.48 1.11
N PRO A 144 -22.92 14.73 1.67
CA PRO A 144 -23.27 16.05 2.21
C PRO A 144 -22.52 16.40 3.51
N SER A 145 -22.11 15.43 4.33
CA SER A 145 -21.49 15.68 5.64
C SER A 145 -20.03 16.13 5.58
N LEU A 146 -19.35 15.94 4.45
CA LEU A 146 -17.94 16.34 4.25
C LEU A 146 -17.78 17.69 3.52
N LEU A 147 -18.87 18.23 2.93
CA LEU A 147 -18.91 19.57 2.35
C LEU A 147 -18.39 20.70 3.26
N PRO A 148 -18.66 20.72 4.59
CA PRO A 148 -18.17 21.81 5.43
C PRO A 148 -16.65 21.78 5.71
N TYR A 149 -15.96 20.66 5.48
CA TYR A 149 -14.50 20.54 5.73
C TYR A 149 -13.65 20.75 4.46
N ALA A 150 -14.26 20.65 3.28
CA ALA A 150 -13.63 20.94 1.99
C ALA A 150 -12.99 22.34 1.89
N PRO A 151 -13.61 23.45 2.37
CA PRO A 151 -13.01 24.77 2.25
C PRO A 151 -11.75 24.96 3.11
N LEU A 152 -11.61 24.24 4.25
CA LEU A 152 -10.42 24.34 5.11
C LEU A 152 -9.18 23.75 4.43
N ALA A 153 -9.31 22.61 3.76
CA ALA A 153 -8.20 21.97 3.05
C ALA A 153 -7.72 22.81 1.85
N ILE A 154 -8.65 23.45 1.15
CA ILE A 154 -8.34 24.28 -0.03
C ILE A 154 -7.61 25.57 0.36
N ASN A 155 -7.96 26.18 1.50
CA ASN A 155 -7.30 27.40 1.96
C ASN A 155 -5.86 27.12 2.43
N VAL A 156 -5.66 26.06 3.22
CA VAL A 156 -4.32 25.66 3.68
C VAL A 156 -3.43 25.25 2.51
N GLY A 157 -3.97 24.52 1.53
CA GLY A 157 -3.21 24.14 0.32
C GLY A 157 -2.81 25.35 -0.53
N ARG A 158 -3.67 26.38 -0.62
CA ARG A 158 -3.38 27.60 -1.37
C ARG A 158 -2.29 28.44 -0.70
N ASP A 159 -2.34 28.61 0.62
CA ASP A 159 -1.33 29.39 1.37
C ASP A 159 0.06 28.75 1.30
N LEU A 160 0.12 27.42 1.33
CA LEU A 160 1.37 26.67 1.18
C LEU A 160 1.91 26.73 -0.26
N ALA A 161 1.02 26.65 -1.26
CA ALA A 161 1.40 26.75 -2.66
C ALA A 161 1.93 28.15 -3.01
N THR A 162 1.34 29.22 -2.49
CA THR A 162 1.82 30.59 -2.73
C THR A 162 3.14 30.84 -2.02
N THR A 163 3.30 30.39 -0.77
CA THR A 163 4.56 30.55 -0.03
C THR A 163 5.72 29.82 -0.71
N ALA A 164 5.48 28.60 -1.20
CA ALA A 164 6.48 27.83 -1.92
C ALA A 164 6.82 28.43 -3.31
N TRP A 165 5.82 29.00 -4.00
CA TRP A 165 6.05 29.69 -5.28
C TRP A 165 6.80 31.01 -5.10
N ASP A 166 6.52 31.76 -4.05
CA ASP A 166 7.22 33.00 -3.75
C ASP A 166 8.68 32.72 -3.37
N GLU A 167 8.99 31.66 -2.63
CA GLU A 167 10.37 31.31 -2.28
C GLU A 167 11.20 30.86 -3.51
N LEU A 168 10.56 30.22 -4.49
CA LEU A 168 11.20 29.82 -5.75
C LEU A 168 11.39 30.99 -6.72
N ASN A 169 10.42 31.92 -6.78
CA ASN A 169 10.53 33.11 -7.64
C ASN A 169 11.38 34.23 -7.02
N SER A 170 11.62 34.23 -5.71
CA SER A 170 12.37 35.28 -5.00
C SER A 170 13.88 35.03 -4.88
N LYS A 171 14.42 33.93 -5.43
CA LYS A 171 15.89 33.70 -5.48
C LYS A 171 16.47 34.09 -6.85
N PRO A 172 17.17 35.23 -6.98
CA PRO A 172 17.98 35.49 -8.16
C PRO A 172 19.32 34.74 -8.08
N HIS A 173 19.60 34.00 -9.15
CA HIS A 173 20.89 33.55 -9.71
C HIS A 173 22.10 33.46 -8.75
N VAL A 174 22.46 32.25 -8.30
CA VAL A 174 23.86 31.95 -7.96
C VAL A 174 24.54 31.40 -9.22
N SER A 175 25.36 32.26 -9.81
CA SER A 175 26.28 32.00 -10.91
C SER A 175 27.11 30.74 -10.67
N GLU A 176 26.99 29.76 -11.57
CA GLU A 176 27.92 28.65 -11.66
C GLU A 176 29.27 29.20 -12.17
N GLN A 177 30.18 29.47 -11.25
CA GLN A 177 31.55 29.86 -11.54
C GLN A 177 32.26 28.70 -12.26
N SER A 178 32.72 28.99 -13.47
CA SER A 178 33.60 28.17 -14.29
C SER A 178 34.89 27.80 -13.53
N PRO A 179 35.26 26.51 -13.38
CA PRO A 179 36.54 26.10 -12.79
C PRO A 179 37.56 25.67 -13.85
N LEU A 180 37.97 26.58 -14.74
CA LEU A 180 39.12 26.34 -15.63
C LEU A 180 40.07 27.54 -15.61
N GLU A 181 40.72 27.77 -14.48
CA GLU A 181 41.92 28.59 -14.41
C GLU A 181 42.98 27.90 -13.55
N ILE A 182 43.56 26.82 -14.11
CA ILE A 182 44.80 26.24 -13.56
C ILE A 182 45.96 27.07 -14.11
N LYS A 183 46.31 28.10 -13.34
CA LYS A 183 47.68 28.38 -12.87
C LYS A 183 48.79 28.31 -13.94
N GLN A 184 48.89 29.35 -14.77
CA GLN A 184 50.19 29.77 -15.30
C GLN A 184 50.80 30.78 -14.32
N HIS A 185 51.56 30.27 -13.35
CA HIS A 185 52.53 31.07 -12.61
C HIS A 185 53.91 30.47 -12.85
N HIS A 186 54.66 31.16 -13.71
CA HIS A 186 56.08 30.98 -14.02
C HIS A 186 56.94 31.20 -12.75
N PRO A 187 57.93 30.34 -12.51
CA PRO A 187 59.17 30.76 -11.88
C PRO A 187 60.31 30.60 -12.90
N ASP A 188 60.97 31.72 -13.20
CA ASP A 188 62.34 31.70 -13.69
C ASP A 188 63.24 31.06 -12.63
N VAL A 189 64.28 30.36 -13.12
CA VAL A 189 65.62 30.14 -12.56
C VAL A 189 66.02 28.68 -12.76
N GLU A 190 66.70 28.40 -13.87
CA GLU A 190 68.00 27.71 -13.80
C GLU A 190 68.84 28.07 -15.04
N ARG A 191 69.91 28.84 -14.80
CA ARG A 191 71.09 28.85 -15.67
C ARG A 191 71.78 27.50 -15.48
N THR A 192 72.16 26.81 -16.55
CA THR A 192 73.54 26.33 -16.78
C THR A 192 73.61 25.42 -18.03
N HIS A 193 74.65 25.67 -18.82
CA HIS A 193 75.19 24.94 -19.98
C HIS A 193 74.55 25.15 -21.36
#